data_AF-Q8YX83-F1
#
_entry.id   AF-Q8YX83-F1
#
_cell.length_a   1.000
_cell.length_b   1.000
_cell.length_c   1.000
_cell.angle_alpha   90.00
_cell.angle_beta   90.00
_cell.angle_gamma   90.00
#
_symmetry.space_group_name_H-M   'P 1'
#
loop_
_entity.id
_entity.type
_entity.pdbx_description
1 polymer ?
#
loop_
_entity_poly.entity_id
_entity_poly.type
_entity_poly.pdbx_seq_one_letter_code
_entity_poly.pdbx_strand_id
1 'polypeptide(L)'
;MGKHQSVSIRQISKNRAEQVGYYRFLENENVTVGELVRSLSDHCVSHVEGKHILAISDTSEINLQSHVGRLKALGVGVVGNNKDVGFYIHPTLVLDAENGFPLGISAVKLWTRDINHQDKHERNYQLLPIEKKESYKWLRSAEETQKCLTIGNAKIVTHIGDRESDIYEEFATVANRDNHVLVRARIDRRLVGKTSSLYTYLNQQPSATVYTQVLK
;
A
#
# COMPACT_ATOMS: atom_id res chain seq x y z
N MET A 1 -7.61 -20.60 -11.00
CA MET A 1 -6.52 -20.41 -10.02
C MET A 1 -6.83 -20.86 -8.59
N GLY A 2 -8.08 -20.89 -8.08
CA GLY A 2 -8.35 -21.13 -6.64
C GLY A 2 -8.01 -22.50 -6.03
N LYS A 3 -7.49 -23.48 -6.78
CA LYS A 3 -7.11 -24.82 -6.25
C LYS A 3 -5.60 -25.11 -6.22
N HIS A 4 -4.78 -24.24 -6.83
CA HIS A 4 -3.32 -24.39 -6.84
C HIS A 4 -2.68 -23.05 -6.45
N GLN A 5 -2.14 -22.97 -5.24
CA GLN A 5 -1.42 -21.79 -4.76
C GLN A 5 0.05 -21.90 -5.16
N SER A 6 0.38 -21.46 -6.38
CA SER A 6 1.75 -21.38 -6.87
C SER A 6 1.93 -20.18 -7.79
N VAL A 7 3.15 -19.64 -7.83
CA VAL A 7 3.59 -18.59 -8.77
C VAL A 7 4.13 -19.18 -10.08
N SER A 8 4.17 -20.51 -10.22
CA SER A 8 4.60 -21.19 -11.44
C SER A 8 3.40 -21.50 -12.33
N ILE A 9 3.36 -20.87 -13.52
CA ILE A 9 2.32 -21.10 -14.53
C ILE A 9 2.17 -22.60 -14.82
N ARG A 10 3.28 -23.33 -14.92
CA ARG A 10 3.27 -24.78 -15.16
C ARG A 10 2.56 -25.55 -14.03
N GLN A 11 2.74 -25.15 -12.77
CA GLN A 11 2.14 -25.84 -11.62
C GLN A 11 0.66 -25.51 -11.44
N ILE A 12 0.22 -24.32 -11.85
CA ILE A 12 -1.20 -23.92 -11.76
C ILE A 12 -2.03 -24.38 -12.97
N SER A 13 -1.36 -24.78 -14.06
CA SER A 13 -2.02 -25.27 -15.28
C SER A 13 -2.35 -26.76 -15.16
N LYS A 14 -3.58 -27.13 -15.54
CA LYS A 14 -4.02 -28.53 -15.61
C LYS A 14 -3.47 -29.25 -16.82
N ASN A 15 -3.23 -28.52 -17.92
CA ASN A 15 -2.73 -29.09 -19.18
C ASN A 15 -1.96 -28.03 -20.01
N ARG A 16 -1.38 -28.47 -21.13
CA ARG A 16 -0.59 -27.61 -22.03
C ARG A 16 -1.40 -26.48 -22.65
N ALA A 17 -2.67 -26.71 -23.00
CA ALA A 17 -3.51 -25.68 -23.60
C ALA A 17 -3.78 -24.53 -22.61
N GLU A 18 -4.06 -24.86 -21.34
CA GLU A 18 -4.23 -23.87 -20.28
C GLU A 18 -2.93 -23.10 -20.00
N GLN A 19 -1.78 -23.81 -19.96
CA GLN A 19 -0.48 -23.16 -19.81
C GLN A 19 -0.21 -22.14 -20.93
N VAL A 20 -0.43 -22.53 -22.19
CA VAL A 20 -0.27 -21.62 -23.34
C VAL A 20 -1.25 -20.45 -23.25
N GLY A 21 -2.49 -20.69 -22.80
CA GLY A 21 -3.48 -19.64 -22.55
C GLY A 21 -2.99 -18.61 -21.53
N TYR A 22 -2.44 -19.05 -20.39
CA TYR A 22 -1.90 -18.15 -19.37
C TYR A 22 -0.73 -17.31 -19.88
N TYR A 23 0.22 -17.91 -20.61
CA TYR A 23 1.31 -17.13 -21.22
C TYR A 23 0.78 -16.11 -22.22
N ARG A 24 -0.13 -16.50 -23.13
CA ARG A 24 -0.75 -15.57 -24.08
C ARG A 24 -1.49 -14.43 -23.39
N PHE A 25 -2.17 -14.71 -22.28
CA PHE A 25 -2.85 -13.68 -21.49
C PHE A 25 -1.85 -12.69 -20.88
N LEU A 26 -0.78 -13.17 -20.25
CA LEU A 26 0.23 -12.34 -19.60
C LEU A 26 1.15 -11.59 -20.58
N GLU A 27 1.30 -12.09 -21.80
CA GLU A 27 2.06 -11.45 -22.89
C GLU A 27 1.19 -10.56 -23.79
N ASN A 28 -0.11 -10.46 -23.53
CA ASN A 28 -1.02 -9.61 -24.31
C ASN A 28 -0.83 -8.14 -23.93
N GLU A 29 -0.48 -7.30 -24.89
CA GLU A 29 -0.28 -5.85 -24.68
C GLU A 29 -1.55 -5.12 -24.22
N ASN A 30 -2.73 -5.70 -24.48
CA ASN A 30 -4.01 -5.21 -23.97
C ASN A 30 -4.33 -5.66 -22.54
N VAL A 31 -3.43 -6.40 -21.88
CA VAL A 31 -3.55 -6.77 -20.47
C VAL A 31 -2.48 -5.99 -19.72
N THR A 32 -2.85 -4.79 -19.31
CA THR A 32 -1.94 -3.87 -18.63
C THR A 32 -1.94 -4.11 -17.12
N VAL A 33 -0.84 -3.75 -16.45
CA VAL A 33 -0.79 -3.70 -14.97
C VAL A 33 -1.94 -2.84 -14.42
N GLY A 34 -2.25 -1.72 -15.08
CA GLY A 34 -3.33 -0.84 -14.66
C GLY A 34 -4.70 -1.53 -14.65
N GLU A 35 -5.00 -2.34 -15.66
CA GLU A 35 -6.24 -3.12 -15.73
C GLU A 35 -6.29 -4.23 -14.68
N LEU A 36 -5.17 -4.90 -14.42
CA LEU A 36 -5.09 -5.90 -13.34
C LEU A 36 -5.36 -5.25 -11.96
N VAL A 37 -4.74 -4.10 -11.69
CA VAL A 37 -4.96 -3.35 -10.45
C VAL A 37 -6.40 -2.84 -10.36
N ARG A 38 -6.95 -2.33 -11.47
CA ARG A 38 -8.35 -1.91 -11.53
C ARG A 38 -9.30 -3.07 -11.24
N SER A 39 -9.07 -4.25 -11.82
CA SER A 39 -9.90 -5.42 -11.55
C SER A 39 -9.92 -5.82 -10.08
N LEU A 40 -8.78 -5.68 -9.37
CA LEU A 40 -8.71 -5.92 -7.93
C LEU A 40 -9.51 -4.86 -7.15
N SER A 41 -9.33 -3.59 -7.51
CA SER A 41 -10.01 -2.47 -6.88
C SER A 41 -11.52 -2.52 -7.08
N ASP A 42 -11.99 -2.76 -8.31
CA ASP A 42 -13.41 -2.88 -8.65
C ASP A 42 -14.06 -4.05 -7.90
N HIS A 43 -13.35 -5.18 -7.75
CA HIS A 43 -13.79 -6.29 -6.90
C HIS A 43 -13.92 -5.83 -5.44
N CYS A 44 -12.92 -5.16 -4.87
CA CYS A 44 -12.99 -4.63 -3.51
C CYS A 44 -14.20 -3.68 -3.33
N VAL A 45 -14.39 -2.74 -4.26
CA VAL A 45 -15.49 -1.78 -4.27
C VAL A 45 -16.86 -2.46 -4.23
N SER A 46 -17.03 -3.62 -4.87
CA SER A 46 -18.31 -4.36 -4.83
C SER A 46 -18.64 -5.02 -3.47
N HIS A 47 -17.73 -4.99 -2.50
CA HIS A 47 -17.89 -5.66 -1.19
C HIS A 47 -17.96 -4.71 0.01
N VAL A 48 -17.94 -3.39 -0.19
CA VAL A 48 -17.81 -2.40 0.91
C VAL A 48 -19.10 -1.66 1.28
N GLU A 49 -20.21 -1.90 0.56
CA GLU A 49 -21.46 -1.14 0.73
C GLU A 49 -21.94 -1.09 2.18
N GLY A 50 -22.17 0.12 2.69
CA GLY A 50 -22.67 0.40 4.04
C GLY A 50 -21.69 0.08 5.18
N LYS A 51 -20.49 -0.42 4.89
CA LYS A 51 -19.51 -0.86 5.90
C LYS A 51 -18.60 0.27 6.36
N HIS A 52 -18.14 0.18 7.60
CA HIS A 52 -16.90 0.83 8.03
C HIS A 52 -15.75 -0.10 7.63
N ILE A 53 -14.80 0.40 6.85
CA ILE A 53 -13.68 -0.39 6.37
C ILE A 53 -12.35 0.11 6.92
N LEU A 54 -11.41 -0.82 7.13
CA LEU A 54 -10.03 -0.54 7.50
C LEU A 54 -9.14 -0.74 6.27
N ALA A 55 -8.48 0.32 5.82
CA ALA A 55 -7.61 0.33 4.67
C ALA A 55 -6.15 0.30 5.11
N ILE A 56 -5.58 -0.90 5.22
CA ILE A 56 -4.24 -1.14 5.73
C ILE A 56 -3.25 -1.11 4.57
N SER A 57 -2.32 -0.15 4.59
CA SER A 57 -1.30 -0.01 3.56
C SER A 57 0.09 -0.29 4.13
N ASP A 58 0.94 -0.95 3.35
CA ASP A 58 2.36 -1.15 3.68
C ASP A 58 3.19 -1.28 2.41
N THR A 59 4.51 -1.26 2.51
CA THR A 59 5.43 -1.40 1.38
C THR A 59 6.22 -2.69 1.49
N SER A 60 6.32 -3.41 0.38
CA SER A 60 7.22 -4.55 0.24
C SER A 60 8.05 -4.42 -1.04
N GLU A 61 9.04 -5.28 -1.18
CA GLU A 61 9.86 -5.40 -2.37
C GLU A 61 9.78 -6.82 -2.93
N ILE A 62 9.71 -6.92 -4.25
CA ILE A 62 9.78 -8.18 -4.98
C ILE A 62 11.21 -8.32 -5.49
N ASN A 63 12.00 -9.11 -4.77
CA ASN A 63 13.37 -9.41 -5.13
C ASN A 63 13.40 -10.48 -6.23
N LEU A 64 14.04 -10.14 -7.36
CA LEU A 64 14.17 -10.99 -8.54
C LEU A 64 15.65 -11.27 -8.90
N GLN A 65 16.57 -11.06 -7.96
CA GLN A 65 18.01 -11.18 -8.20
C GLN A 65 18.40 -12.57 -8.73
N SER A 66 17.77 -13.63 -8.21
CA SER A 66 17.99 -15.02 -8.65
C SER A 66 17.44 -15.32 -10.05
N HIS A 67 16.71 -14.38 -10.65
CA HIS A 67 16.04 -14.53 -11.94
C HIS A 67 16.61 -13.64 -13.04
N VAL A 68 17.58 -12.77 -12.75
CA VAL A 68 18.12 -11.76 -13.69
C VAL A 68 18.47 -12.33 -15.07
N GLY A 69 19.12 -13.49 -15.13
CA GLY A 69 19.47 -14.15 -16.40
C GLY A 69 18.29 -14.63 -17.27
N ARG A 70 17.06 -14.50 -16.77
CA ARG A 70 15.81 -14.88 -17.44
C ARG A 70 14.84 -13.71 -17.62
N LEU A 71 15.18 -12.52 -17.12
CA LEU A 71 14.31 -11.35 -17.21
C LEU A 71 14.63 -10.55 -18.47
N LYS A 72 13.59 -9.96 -19.07
CA LYS A 72 13.78 -8.84 -19.99
C LYS A 72 14.16 -7.61 -19.15
N ALA A 73 15.03 -6.74 -19.68
CA ALA A 73 15.49 -5.55 -18.95
C ALA A 73 14.39 -4.51 -18.66
N LEU A 74 13.20 -4.64 -19.26
CA LEU A 74 12.09 -3.73 -19.02
C LEU A 74 11.36 -4.02 -17.70
N GLY A 75 11.08 -2.97 -16.94
CA GLY A 75 10.15 -3.01 -15.80
C GLY A 75 10.76 -3.44 -14.47
N VAL A 76 12.09 -3.59 -14.40
CA VAL A 76 12.82 -3.88 -13.16
C VAL A 76 13.87 -2.81 -12.89
N GLY A 77 14.16 -2.56 -11.62
CA GLY A 77 15.22 -1.65 -11.18
C GLY A 77 15.94 -2.27 -9.98
N VAL A 78 16.39 -1.43 -9.05
CA VAL A 78 16.98 -1.90 -7.78
C VAL A 78 16.02 -1.80 -6.60
N VAL A 79 16.15 -2.71 -5.64
CA VAL A 79 15.36 -2.72 -4.39
C VAL A 79 16.16 -2.17 -3.19
N GLY A 80 15.77 -2.46 -1.95
CA GLY A 80 16.19 -1.73 -0.75
C GLY A 80 17.69 -1.63 -0.49
N ASN A 81 18.46 -2.59 -0.99
CA ASN A 81 19.91 -2.60 -0.88
C ASN A 81 20.64 -1.86 -2.03
N ASN A 82 19.89 -1.26 -2.96
CA ASN A 82 20.36 -0.57 -4.17
C ASN A 82 21.26 -1.44 -5.08
N LYS A 83 21.15 -2.77 -4.99
CA LYS A 83 21.97 -3.73 -5.75
C LYS A 83 21.13 -4.81 -6.41
N ASP A 84 20.21 -5.39 -5.64
CA ASP A 84 19.40 -6.51 -6.08
C ASP A 84 18.33 -6.03 -7.07
N VAL A 85 18.16 -6.79 -8.15
CA VAL A 85 17.16 -6.50 -9.18
C VAL A 85 15.77 -6.83 -8.67
N GLY A 86 14.83 -5.91 -8.85
CA GLY A 86 13.44 -6.11 -8.44
C GLY A 86 12.58 -4.86 -8.62
N PHE A 87 11.48 -4.81 -7.89
CA PHE A 87 10.58 -3.67 -7.86
C PHE A 87 9.87 -3.57 -6.51
N TYR A 88 9.31 -2.39 -6.23
CA TYR A 88 8.51 -2.14 -5.03
C TYR A 88 7.03 -2.32 -5.30
N ILE A 89 6.32 -2.79 -4.27
CA ILE A 89 4.88 -2.88 -4.23
C ILE A 89 4.37 -2.22 -2.96
N HIS A 90 3.33 -1.42 -3.09
CA HIS A 90 2.62 -0.80 -1.97
C HIS A 90 1.12 -1.06 -2.15
N PRO A 91 0.60 -2.18 -1.62
CA PRO A 91 -0.80 -2.52 -1.70
C PRO A 91 -1.58 -1.97 -0.50
N THR A 92 -2.88 -1.79 -0.68
CA THR A 92 -3.82 -1.46 0.40
C THR A 92 -4.84 -2.58 0.53
N LEU A 93 -4.75 -3.33 1.64
CA LEU A 93 -5.70 -4.37 2.02
C LEU A 93 -6.87 -3.75 2.76
N VAL A 94 -8.08 -4.08 2.31
CA VAL A 94 -9.32 -3.62 2.94
C VAL A 94 -9.92 -4.73 3.80
N LEU A 95 -10.21 -4.40 5.06
CA LEU A 95 -10.92 -5.26 6.00
C LEU A 95 -12.24 -4.62 6.41
N ASP A 96 -13.23 -5.44 6.73
CA ASP A 96 -14.42 -5.02 7.47
C ASP A 96 -14.03 -4.69 8.93
N ALA A 97 -14.35 -3.48 9.39
CA ALA A 97 -13.95 -3.02 10.72
C ALA A 97 -14.66 -3.77 11.87
N GLU A 98 -15.83 -4.37 11.61
CA GLU A 98 -16.60 -5.06 12.65
C GLU A 98 -16.04 -6.45 12.96
N ASN A 99 -15.63 -7.18 11.93
CA ASN A 99 -15.29 -8.60 12.05
C ASN A 99 -13.87 -8.95 11.54
N GLY A 100 -13.15 -7.99 10.94
CA GLY A 100 -11.82 -8.18 10.40
C GLY A 100 -11.75 -9.00 9.11
N PHE A 101 -12.88 -9.29 8.47
CA PHE A 101 -12.91 -10.08 7.24
C PHE A 101 -12.28 -9.30 6.07
N PRO A 102 -11.40 -9.93 5.27
CA PRO A 102 -10.78 -9.27 4.12
C PRO A 102 -11.79 -9.09 2.98
N LEU A 103 -12.01 -7.83 2.58
CA LEU A 103 -12.94 -7.44 1.51
C LEU A 103 -12.24 -7.32 0.15
N GLY A 104 -10.92 -7.15 0.12
CA GLY A 104 -10.14 -7.11 -1.12
C GLY A 104 -8.95 -6.16 -1.05
N ILE A 105 -8.40 -5.82 -2.22
CA ILE A 105 -7.31 -4.85 -2.37
C ILE A 105 -7.87 -3.61 -3.07
N SER A 106 -7.85 -2.46 -2.41
CA SER A 106 -8.39 -1.20 -2.97
C SER A 106 -7.40 -0.48 -3.88
N ALA A 107 -6.10 -0.60 -3.58
CA ALA A 107 -5.03 0.07 -4.29
C ALA A 107 -3.78 -0.82 -4.38
N VAL A 108 -3.04 -0.69 -5.48
CA VAL A 108 -1.70 -1.25 -5.63
C VAL A 108 -0.84 -0.25 -6.39
N LYS A 109 0.24 0.20 -5.75
CA LYS A 109 1.26 1.02 -6.42
C LYS A 109 2.51 0.19 -6.66
N LEU A 110 2.92 0.11 -7.92
CA LEU A 110 4.20 -0.45 -8.35
C LEU A 110 5.15 0.65 -8.82
N TRP A 111 6.44 0.50 -8.51
CA TRP A 111 7.52 1.33 -9.02
C TRP A 111 8.88 0.64 -8.90
N THR A 112 9.87 1.17 -9.60
CA THR A 112 11.26 0.75 -9.54
C THR A 112 12.13 1.95 -9.18
N ARG A 113 13.32 1.70 -8.65
CA ARG A 113 14.38 2.72 -8.56
C ARG A 113 15.40 2.45 -9.65
N ASP A 114 15.88 3.51 -10.28
CA ASP A 114 16.96 3.41 -11.26
C ASP A 114 18.26 2.98 -10.58
N ILE A 115 19.09 2.20 -11.26
CA ILE A 115 20.35 1.70 -10.70
C ILE A 115 21.32 2.84 -10.40
N ASN A 116 21.25 3.91 -11.19
CA ASN A 116 22.05 5.11 -11.04
C ASN A 116 21.29 6.24 -10.34
N HIS A 117 20.21 5.93 -9.59
CA HIS A 117 19.46 6.99 -8.92
C HIS A 117 20.34 7.69 -7.87
N GLN A 118 20.25 9.01 -7.86
CA GLN A 118 20.89 9.85 -6.86
C GLN A 118 20.28 9.62 -5.48
N ASP A 119 21.10 9.77 -4.45
CA ASP A 119 20.65 9.60 -3.08
C ASP A 119 19.72 10.76 -2.61
N LYS A 120 19.17 10.64 -1.39
CA LYS A 120 18.23 11.64 -0.85
C LYS A 120 18.87 13.01 -0.63
N HIS A 121 20.17 13.07 -0.35
CA HIS A 121 20.89 14.32 -0.12
C HIS A 121 21.15 15.03 -1.44
N GLU A 122 21.65 14.29 -2.45
CA GLU A 122 21.90 14.79 -3.79
C GLU A 122 20.64 15.36 -4.47
N ARG A 123 19.47 14.77 -4.18
CA ARG A 123 18.19 15.21 -4.74
C ARG A 123 17.52 16.38 -4.02
N ASN A 124 18.15 16.95 -2.97
CA ASN A 124 17.52 17.94 -2.08
C ASN A 124 16.11 17.50 -1.65
N TYR A 125 15.98 16.23 -1.23
CA TYR A 125 14.69 15.54 -1.09
C TYR A 125 13.66 16.33 -0.27
N GLN A 126 14.09 17.07 0.76
CA GLN A 126 13.20 17.86 1.62
C GLN A 126 12.42 18.94 0.84
N LEU A 127 13.06 19.56 -0.16
CA LEU A 127 12.48 20.65 -0.97
C LEU A 127 11.55 20.15 -2.09
N LEU A 128 11.53 18.84 -2.35
CA LEU A 128 10.68 18.30 -3.40
C LEU A 128 9.19 18.37 -2.99
N PRO A 129 8.28 18.66 -3.94
CA PRO A 129 6.85 18.45 -3.75
C PRO A 129 6.56 17.00 -3.34
N ILE A 130 5.49 16.78 -2.56
CA ILE A 130 5.17 15.45 -2.03
C ILE A 130 5.01 14.44 -3.17
N GLU A 131 4.40 14.81 -4.29
CA GLU A 131 4.15 13.96 -5.47
C GLU A 131 5.42 13.43 -6.15
N LYS A 132 6.57 14.07 -5.88
CA LYS A 132 7.89 13.65 -6.39
C LYS A 132 8.66 12.79 -5.39
N LYS A 133 8.15 12.66 -4.16
CA LYS A 133 8.72 11.86 -3.08
C LYS A 133 8.08 10.47 -3.08
N GLU A 134 8.84 9.44 -2.71
CA GLU A 134 8.29 8.09 -2.58
C GLU A 134 7.25 7.99 -1.46
N SER A 135 7.31 8.88 -0.46
CA SER A 135 6.29 8.98 0.58
C SER A 135 4.91 9.34 0.05
N TYR A 136 4.78 9.85 -1.18
CA TYR A 136 3.48 10.04 -1.85
C TYR A 136 2.69 8.74 -2.02
N LYS A 137 3.34 7.57 -1.93
CA LYS A 137 2.68 6.26 -1.95
C LYS A 137 1.50 6.20 -0.97
N TRP A 138 1.62 6.82 0.21
CA TRP A 138 0.58 6.84 1.24
C TRP A 138 -0.65 7.64 0.80
N LEU A 139 -0.45 8.90 0.40
CA LEU A 139 -1.51 9.76 -0.14
C LEU A 139 -2.19 9.15 -1.36
N ARG A 140 -1.40 8.60 -2.28
CA ARG A 140 -1.94 7.95 -3.48
C ARG A 140 -2.80 6.73 -3.13
N SER A 141 -2.37 5.90 -2.18
CA SER A 141 -3.18 4.76 -1.70
C SER A 141 -4.48 5.21 -1.06
N ALA A 142 -4.43 6.29 -0.27
CA ALA A 142 -5.63 6.86 0.35
C ALA A 142 -6.59 7.43 -0.71
N GLU A 143 -6.09 8.20 -1.68
CA GLU A 143 -6.86 8.73 -2.83
C GLU A 143 -7.55 7.61 -3.62
N GLU A 144 -6.83 6.54 -3.96
CA GLU A 144 -7.38 5.40 -4.69
C GLU A 144 -8.43 4.64 -3.85
N THR A 145 -8.20 4.51 -2.54
CA THR A 145 -9.13 3.84 -1.62
C THR A 145 -10.40 4.64 -1.36
N GLN A 146 -10.38 5.97 -1.51
CA GLN A 146 -11.59 6.79 -1.42
C GLN A 146 -12.67 6.41 -2.45
N LYS A 147 -12.31 5.67 -3.51
CA LYS A 147 -13.29 5.02 -4.42
C LYS A 147 -14.22 4.05 -3.70
N CYS A 148 -13.77 3.39 -2.64
CA CYS A 148 -14.62 2.55 -1.79
C CYS A 148 -15.74 3.37 -1.14
N LEU A 149 -15.48 4.63 -0.78
CA LEU A 149 -16.50 5.55 -0.28
C LEU A 149 -17.43 6.02 -1.41
N THR A 150 -16.84 6.57 -2.50
CA THR A 150 -17.63 7.28 -3.54
C THR A 150 -18.35 6.36 -4.51
N ILE A 151 -17.76 5.21 -4.86
CA ILE A 151 -18.33 4.24 -5.80
C ILE A 151 -18.93 3.05 -5.04
N GLY A 152 -18.21 2.56 -4.02
CA GLY A 152 -18.62 1.38 -3.25
C GLY A 152 -19.65 1.67 -2.17
N ASN A 153 -19.99 2.94 -1.94
CA ASN A 153 -20.91 3.38 -0.90
C ASN A 153 -20.52 2.84 0.51
N ALA A 154 -19.22 2.73 0.78
CA ALA A 154 -18.74 2.51 2.13
C ALA A 154 -19.22 3.64 3.05
N LYS A 155 -19.47 3.33 4.32
CA LYS A 155 -19.93 4.31 5.29
C LYS A 155 -18.79 5.17 5.84
N ILE A 156 -17.66 4.54 6.16
CA ILE A 156 -16.47 5.16 6.74
C ILE A 156 -15.24 4.39 6.23
N VAL A 157 -14.15 5.09 5.97
CA VAL A 157 -12.84 4.50 5.67
C VAL A 157 -11.84 4.93 6.75
N THR A 158 -11.16 3.99 7.39
CA THR A 158 -10.00 4.29 8.24
C THR A 158 -8.73 3.83 7.55
N HIS A 159 -7.91 4.79 7.13
CA HIS A 159 -6.59 4.56 6.53
C HIS A 159 -5.59 4.24 7.64
N ILE A 160 -4.94 3.08 7.54
CA ILE A 160 -4.03 2.56 8.56
C ILE A 160 -2.64 2.43 7.95
N GLY A 161 -1.66 3.04 8.61
CA GLY A 161 -0.26 2.96 8.22
C GLY A 161 0.67 2.92 9.43
N ASP A 162 1.90 2.45 9.18
CA ASP A 162 2.92 2.34 10.21
C ASP A 162 3.65 3.69 10.42
N ARG A 163 4.83 3.65 11.06
CA ARG A 163 5.63 4.86 11.34
C ARG A 163 6.13 5.59 10.09
N GLU A 164 6.21 4.94 8.94
CA GLU A 164 6.58 5.60 7.68
C GLU A 164 5.46 6.50 7.14
N SER A 165 4.22 6.25 7.53
CA SER A 165 3.06 7.05 7.13
C SER A 165 2.83 8.29 8.01
N ASP A 166 3.66 8.51 9.05
CA ASP A 166 3.62 9.72 9.89
C ASP A 166 4.19 10.94 9.15
N ILE A 167 3.48 11.37 8.11
CA ILE A 167 3.74 12.55 7.28
C ILE A 167 2.61 13.55 7.47
N TYR A 168 2.93 14.86 7.45
CA TYR A 168 1.92 15.89 7.76
C TYR A 168 0.80 15.92 6.73
N GLU A 169 1.16 15.71 5.46
CA GLU A 169 0.25 15.75 4.32
C GLU A 169 -0.87 14.72 4.46
N GLU A 170 -0.59 13.52 4.96
CA GLU A 170 -1.60 12.47 5.22
C GLU A 170 -2.70 12.98 6.15
N PHE A 171 -2.31 13.54 7.30
CA PHE A 171 -3.27 14.10 8.25
C PHE A 171 -4.02 15.33 7.70
N ALA A 172 -3.36 16.13 6.87
CA ALA A 172 -3.91 17.38 6.35
C ALA A 172 -4.89 17.18 5.19
N THR A 173 -4.70 16.14 4.36
CA THR A 173 -5.48 15.97 3.12
C THR A 173 -6.39 14.75 3.13
N VAL A 174 -6.06 13.69 3.85
CA VAL A 174 -6.86 12.45 3.85
C VAL A 174 -7.99 12.52 4.88
N ALA A 175 -7.72 13.06 6.06
CA ALA A 175 -8.69 13.08 7.15
C ALA A 175 -9.86 14.03 6.87
N ASN A 176 -11.09 13.52 6.94
CA ASN A 176 -12.34 14.28 6.88
C ASN A 176 -13.44 13.54 7.67
N ARG A 177 -14.71 13.90 7.45
CA ARG A 177 -15.85 13.31 8.17
C ARG A 177 -15.92 11.79 8.04
N ASP A 178 -15.71 11.29 6.82
CA ASP A 178 -15.93 9.88 6.46
C ASP A 178 -14.61 9.14 6.14
N ASN A 179 -13.48 9.86 6.16
CA ASN A 179 -12.12 9.32 6.05
C ASN A 179 -11.34 9.61 7.32
N HIS A 180 -10.96 8.57 8.05
CA HIS A 180 -10.15 8.67 9.26
C HIS A 180 -8.73 8.16 8.99
N VAL A 181 -7.77 8.62 9.78
CA VAL A 181 -6.37 8.23 9.67
C VAL A 181 -5.91 7.66 11.02
N LEU A 182 -5.36 6.45 11.01
CA LEU A 182 -4.75 5.79 12.16
C LEU A 182 -3.29 5.45 11.83
N VAL A 183 -2.39 6.25 12.37
CA VAL A 183 -0.96 6.18 12.06
C VAL A 183 -0.15 6.03 13.33
N ARG A 184 0.83 5.13 13.30
CA ARG A 184 1.77 5.01 14.43
C ARG A 184 2.72 6.20 14.44
N ALA A 185 2.60 7.05 15.45
CA ALA A 185 3.47 8.21 15.60
C ALA A 185 4.98 7.85 15.62
N ARG A 186 5.76 8.65 14.91
CA ARG A 186 7.22 8.65 14.81
C ARG A 186 7.78 10.02 15.19
N ILE A 187 7.15 11.10 14.73
CA ILE A 187 7.58 12.48 14.90
C ILE A 187 6.95 13.05 16.18
N ASP A 188 7.78 13.56 17.08
CA ASP A 188 7.29 14.28 18.27
C ASP A 188 6.88 15.71 17.89
N ARG A 189 5.61 15.86 17.51
CA ARG A 189 5.06 17.11 16.97
C ARG A 189 4.77 18.12 18.07
N ARG A 190 4.88 19.41 17.74
CA ARG A 190 4.37 20.49 18.59
C ARG A 190 2.84 20.53 18.52
N LEU A 191 2.19 20.72 19.66
CA LEU A 191 0.74 20.84 19.73
C LEU A 191 0.35 22.32 19.74
N VAL A 192 -0.69 22.67 18.98
CA VAL A 192 -1.21 24.04 18.94
C VAL A 192 -1.73 24.42 20.32
N GLY A 193 -1.31 25.59 20.82
CA GLY A 193 -1.72 26.11 22.12
C GLY A 193 -1.14 25.38 23.33
N LYS A 194 -0.14 24.50 23.15
CA LYS A 194 0.59 23.85 24.24
C LYS A 194 2.07 24.18 24.19
N THR A 195 2.71 24.20 25.35
CA THR A 195 4.16 24.37 25.48
C THR A 195 4.92 23.04 25.28
N SER A 196 4.28 21.92 25.61
CA SER A 196 4.82 20.56 25.44
C SER A 196 4.61 19.99 24.04
N SER A 197 5.47 19.05 23.66
CA SER A 197 5.31 18.22 22.46
C SER A 197 4.33 17.07 22.70
N LEU A 198 3.93 16.38 21.62
CA LEU A 198 2.93 15.31 21.62
C LEU A 198 3.23 14.24 22.68
N TYR A 199 4.44 13.69 22.71
CA TYR A 199 4.78 12.60 23.62
C TYR A 199 4.77 13.05 25.08
N THR A 200 5.35 14.22 25.38
CA THR A 200 5.32 14.78 26.74
C THR A 200 3.89 15.05 27.18
N TYR A 201 3.06 15.62 26.31
CA TYR A 201 1.66 15.91 26.61
C TYR A 201 0.86 14.64 26.90
N LEU A 202 0.99 13.60 26.06
CA LEU A 202 0.28 12.33 26.22
C LEU A 202 0.70 11.59 27.50
N ASN A 203 1.98 11.61 27.86
CA ASN A 203 2.49 10.96 29.07
C ASN A 203 1.97 11.61 30.38
N GLN A 204 1.46 12.84 30.30
CA GLN A 204 0.86 13.55 31.43
C GLN A 204 -0.65 13.32 31.54
N GLN A 205 -1.28 12.69 30.54
CA GLN A 205 -2.71 12.41 30.59
C GLN A 205 -2.99 11.23 31.53
N PRO A 206 -4.13 11.23 32.24
CA PRO A 206 -4.53 10.07 33.03
C PRO A 206 -4.68 8.85 32.12
N SER A 207 -4.21 7.70 32.59
CA SER A 207 -4.43 6.44 31.89
C SER A 207 -5.94 6.15 31.81
N ALA A 208 -6.46 6.00 30.59
CA ALA A 208 -7.86 5.66 30.40
C ALA A 208 -8.15 4.20 30.73
N THR A 209 -7.22 3.29 30.38
CA THR A 209 -7.31 1.85 30.66
C THR A 209 -5.96 1.16 30.43
N VAL A 210 -5.82 -0.07 30.92
CA VAL A 210 -4.67 -0.94 30.65
C VAL A 210 -5.18 -2.28 30.13
N TYR A 211 -4.56 -2.77 29.06
CA TYR A 211 -4.88 -4.07 28.46
C TYR A 211 -3.59 -4.86 28.21
N THR A 212 -3.71 -6.18 28.20
CA THR A 212 -2.62 -7.10 27.89
C THR A 212 -2.89 -7.74 26.55
N GLN A 213 -1.95 -7.61 25.61
CA GLN A 213 -2.03 -8.26 24.31
C GLN A 213 -1.08 -9.47 24.28
N VAL A 214 -1.64 -10.67 24.10
CA VAL A 214 -0.86 -11.88 23.87
C VAL A 214 -0.62 -11.98 22.37
N LEU A 215 0.62 -11.74 21.94
CA LEU A 215 1.04 -12.02 20.57
C LEU A 215 1.16 -13.55 20.43
N LYS A 216 0.38 -14.13 19.51
CA LYS A 216 0.48 -15.54 19.15
C LYS A 216 1.57 -15.75 18.10
#